data_AF-A0A957NZ10-F1
#
_entry.id   AF-A0A957NZ10-F1
#
_cell.length_a   1.000
_cell.length_b   1.000
_cell.length_c   1.000
_cell.angle_alpha   90.00
_cell.angle_beta   90.00
_cell.angle_gamma   90.00
#
_symmetry.space_group_name_H-M   'P 1'
#
loop_
_entity.id
_entity.type
_entity.pdbx_description
1 polymer ?
#
loop_
_entity_poly.entity_id
_entity_poly.type
_entity_poly.pdbx_seq_one_letter_code
_entity_poly.pdbx_strand_id
1 'polypeptide(L)'
;MEKLRLTSQPRYSSLVNNSHLYYGWIILLAATFGMIMTSPGQTYAVSIFIEHFIRDLDINRSVVSTLYTIGTLIGSFALPFVGRQIDRRGARFMVVVISAAFGLACIYMGT
;
A
#
# COMPACT_ATOMS: atom_id res chain seq x y z
N MET A 1 -35.82 -20.66 22.65
CA MET A 1 -34.65 -20.75 21.74
C MET A 1 -34.66 -19.62 20.70
N GLU A 2 -35.10 -18.41 21.06
CA GLU A 2 -35.39 -17.33 20.09
C GLU A 2 -34.98 -15.96 20.65
N LYS A 3 -33.75 -15.87 21.18
CA LYS A 3 -33.15 -14.62 21.69
C LYS A 3 -31.68 -14.47 21.26
N LEU A 4 -31.37 -14.82 20.01
CA LEU A 4 -30.01 -14.73 19.45
C LEU A 4 -29.96 -13.95 18.12
N ARG A 5 -30.80 -12.92 17.96
CA ARG A 5 -30.67 -11.92 16.90
C ARG A 5 -30.64 -10.51 17.49
N LEU A 6 -29.71 -10.25 18.40
CA LEU A 6 -29.20 -8.90 18.57
C LEU A 6 -28.25 -8.65 17.40
N THR A 7 -28.82 -8.38 16.23
CA THR A 7 -28.10 -7.84 15.09
C THR A 7 -27.44 -6.56 15.56
N SER A 8 -26.12 -6.63 15.78
CA SER A 8 -25.25 -5.51 16.01
C SER A 8 -25.40 -4.54 14.85
N GLN A 9 -26.28 -3.55 15.02
CA GLN A 9 -26.43 -2.44 14.08
C GLN A 9 -25.04 -1.82 13.91
N PRO A 10 -24.46 -1.77 12.69
CA PRO A 10 -23.17 -1.15 12.49
C PRO A 10 -23.31 0.31 12.92
N ARG A 11 -22.61 0.70 13.98
CA ARG A 11 -22.61 2.04 14.55
C ARG A 11 -21.94 2.97 13.54
N TYR A 12 -22.71 3.47 12.57
CA TYR A 12 -22.25 4.47 11.63
C TYR A 12 -21.83 5.72 12.42
N SER A 13 -20.60 6.17 12.20
CA SER A 13 -20.04 7.39 12.81
C SER A 13 -20.92 8.59 12.44
N SER A 14 -21.17 9.49 13.40
CA SER A 14 -22.02 10.69 13.23
C SER A 14 -21.57 11.61 12.08
N LEU A 15 -20.32 11.51 11.64
CA LEU A 15 -19.78 12.23 10.48
C LEU A 15 -20.35 11.73 9.14
N VAL A 16 -20.74 10.44 9.06
CA VAL A 16 -21.37 9.85 7.88
C VAL A 16 -22.84 10.26 7.77
N ASN A 17 -23.49 10.51 8.91
CA ASN A 17 -24.93 10.80 8.94
C ASN A 17 -25.28 12.27 8.73
N ASN A 18 -24.32 13.19 8.85
CA ASN A 18 -24.57 14.64 8.89
C ASN A 18 -23.91 15.44 7.75
N SER A 19 -23.52 14.77 6.65
CA SER A 19 -22.99 15.43 5.46
C SER A 19 -23.87 15.11 4.24
N HIS A 20 -24.20 16.13 3.44
CA HIS A 20 -24.96 15.96 2.19
C HIS A 20 -24.16 15.18 1.12
N LEU A 21 -22.88 14.91 1.37
CA LEU A 21 -21.97 14.21 0.49
C LEU A 21 -21.57 12.87 1.13
N TYR A 22 -21.75 11.77 0.40
CA TYR A 22 -21.38 10.43 0.84
C TYR A 22 -19.88 10.36 1.16
N TYR A 23 -19.51 10.01 2.40
CA TYR A 23 -18.12 9.95 2.89
C TYR A 23 -17.20 9.06 2.03
N GLY A 24 -17.77 8.10 1.28
CA GLY A 24 -17.02 7.30 0.31
C GLY A 24 -16.36 8.13 -0.80
N TRP A 25 -16.92 9.28 -1.19
CA TRP A 25 -16.27 10.17 -2.17
C TRP A 25 -14.97 10.77 -1.64
N ILE A 26 -14.92 11.10 -0.35
CA ILE A 26 -13.71 11.63 0.28
C ILE A 26 -12.63 10.53 0.34
N ILE A 27 -13.02 9.31 0.73
CA ILE A 27 -12.11 8.15 0.72
C ILE A 27 -11.61 7.88 -0.70
N LEU A 28 -12.49 7.94 -1.70
CA LEU A 28 -12.14 7.70 -3.09
C LEU A 28 -11.12 8.72 -3.59
N LEU A 29 -11.36 10.01 -3.37
CA LEU A 29 -10.39 11.05 -3.73
C LEU A 29 -9.05 10.84 -3.02
N ALA A 30 -9.06 10.59 -1.71
CA ALA A 30 -7.84 10.34 -0.95
C ALA A 30 -7.08 9.10 -1.45
N ALA A 31 -7.78 8.02 -1.77
CA ALA A 31 -7.19 6.80 -2.33
C ALA A 31 -6.62 7.02 -3.74
N THR A 32 -7.33 7.79 -4.59
CA THR A 32 -6.85 8.18 -5.91
C THR A 32 -5.56 9.00 -5.82
N PHE A 33 -5.54 10.03 -4.97
CA PHE A 33 -4.32 10.80 -4.73
C PHE A 33 -3.17 9.93 -4.21
N GLY A 34 -3.46 9.02 -3.26
CA GLY A 34 -2.46 8.05 -2.77
C GLY A 34 -1.91 7.17 -3.88
N MET A 35 -2.76 6.63 -4.76
CA MET A 35 -2.32 5.83 -5.90
C MET A 35 -1.44 6.64 -6.86
N ILE A 36 -1.82 7.88 -7.18
CA ILE A 36 -1.02 8.76 -8.03
C ILE A 36 0.35 9.03 -7.38
N MET A 37 0.40 9.32 -6.08
CA MET A 37 1.67 9.57 -5.37
C MET A 37 2.58 8.34 -5.33
N THR A 38 2.02 7.12 -5.31
CA THR A 38 2.83 5.89 -5.36
C THR A 38 3.32 5.54 -6.77
N SER A 39 2.80 6.18 -7.82
CA SER A 39 3.15 5.90 -9.22
C SER A 39 4.65 5.84 -9.53
N PRO A 40 5.53 6.72 -9.03
CA PRO A 40 6.95 6.71 -9.38
C PRO A 40 7.70 5.50 -8.80
N GLY A 41 7.18 4.91 -7.72
CA GLY A 41 7.77 3.73 -7.07
C GLY A 41 7.24 2.39 -7.58
N GLN A 42 6.33 2.41 -8.56
CA GLN A 42 5.77 1.19 -9.13
C GLN A 42 6.72 0.52 -10.12
N THR A 43 6.50 -0.78 -10.34
CA THR A 43 7.33 -1.63 -11.23
C THR A 43 7.57 -1.02 -12.61
N TYR A 44 6.56 -0.39 -13.22
CA TYR A 44 6.71 0.19 -14.56
C TYR A 44 7.64 1.41 -14.58
N ALA A 45 7.61 2.26 -13.55
CA ALA A 45 8.46 3.43 -13.45
C ALA A 45 9.92 3.02 -13.20
N VAL A 46 10.13 2.05 -12.30
CA VAL A 46 11.47 1.47 -12.03
C VAL A 46 12.08 0.83 -13.28
N SER A 47 11.26 0.21 -14.13
CA SER A 47 11.73 -0.46 -15.36
C SER A 47 12.43 0.48 -16.34
N ILE A 48 12.10 1.77 -16.35
CA ILE A 48 12.74 2.79 -17.20
C ILE A 48 14.19 3.04 -16.74
N PHE A 49 14.45 2.95 -15.43
CA PHE A 49 15.77 3.18 -14.85
C PHE A 49 16.68 1.94 -14.91
N ILE A 50 16.12 0.73 -15.01
CA ILE A 50 16.90 -0.52 -15.05
C ILE A 50 17.96 -0.51 -16.17
N GLU A 51 17.62 -0.01 -17.36
CA GLU A 51 18.57 0.07 -18.48
C GLU A 51 19.75 1.00 -18.16
N HIS A 52 19.50 2.08 -17.42
CA HIS A 52 20.55 3.01 -16.98
C HIS A 52 21.45 2.34 -15.95
N PHE A 53 20.88 1.65 -14.94
CA PHE A 53 21.66 0.90 -13.95
C PHE A 53 22.55 -0.19 -14.58
N ILE A 54 22.05 -0.90 -15.59
CA ILE A 54 22.84 -1.92 -16.31
C ILE A 54 24.08 -1.30 -16.94
N ARG A 55 23.94 -0.11 -17.55
CA ARG A 55 25.04 0.60 -18.22
C ARG A 55 26.00 1.23 -17.23
N ASP A 56 25.47 1.81 -16.16
CA ASP A 56 26.27 2.57 -15.18
C ASP A 56 27.02 1.64 -14.21
N LEU A 57 26.43 0.50 -13.83
CA LEU A 57 27.06 -0.48 -12.92
C LEU A 57 27.76 -1.63 -13.68
N ASP A 58 27.71 -1.64 -15.01
CA ASP A 58 28.25 -2.71 -15.88
C ASP A 58 27.76 -4.12 -15.47
N ILE A 59 26.50 -4.22 -15.04
CA ILE A 59 25.89 -5.47 -14.56
C ILE A 59 25.04 -6.12 -15.64
N ASN A 60 25.09 -7.45 -15.75
CA ASN A 60 24.31 -8.19 -16.73
C ASN A 60 22.80 -8.13 -16.43
N ARG A 61 21.96 -8.07 -17.47
CA ARG A 61 20.48 -8.11 -17.39
C ARG A 61 19.96 -9.28 -16.56
N SER A 62 20.62 -10.43 -16.66
CA SER A 62 20.26 -11.62 -15.89
C SER A 62 20.36 -11.39 -14.38
N VAL A 63 21.40 -10.69 -13.91
CA VAL A 63 21.60 -10.38 -12.49
C VAL A 63 20.49 -9.45 -11.99
N VAL A 64 20.14 -8.42 -12.78
CA VAL A 64 19.05 -7.50 -12.45
C VAL A 64 17.71 -8.22 -12.37
N SER A 65 17.42 -9.11 -13.34
CA SER A 65 16.20 -9.92 -13.35
C SER A 65 16.10 -10.83 -12.12
N THR A 66 17.21 -11.48 -11.74
CA THR A 66 17.27 -12.31 -10.54
C THR A 66 17.05 -11.49 -9.27
N LEU A 67 17.71 -10.33 -9.13
CA LEU A 67 17.50 -9.42 -8.00
C LEU A 67 16.05 -8.95 -7.91
N TYR A 68 15.45 -8.57 -9.04
CA TYR A 68 14.06 -8.13 -9.11
C TYR A 68 13.09 -9.25 -8.71
N THR A 69 13.36 -10.47 -9.17
CA THR A 69 12.57 -11.67 -8.84
C THR A 69 12.65 -11.97 -7.35
N ILE A 70 13.86 -11.96 -6.77
CA ILE A 70 14.07 -12.19 -5.33
C ILE A 70 13.34 -11.12 -4.52
N GLY A 71 13.50 -9.84 -4.87
CA GLY A 71 12.80 -8.74 -4.20
C GLY A 71 11.28 -8.89 -4.26
N THR A 72 10.75 -9.25 -5.43
CA THR A 72 9.31 -9.49 -5.63
C THR A 72 8.80 -10.67 -4.81
N LEU A 73 9.57 -11.77 -4.74
CA LEU A 73 9.23 -12.94 -3.94
C LEU A 73 9.18 -12.60 -2.45
N ILE A 74 10.20 -11.90 -1.94
CA ILE A 74 10.25 -11.46 -0.54
C ILE A 74 9.03 -10.58 -0.23
N GLY A 75 8.72 -9.61 -1.11
CA GLY A 75 7.52 -8.79 -0.97
C GLY A 75 6.23 -9.63 -0.99
N SER A 76 6.15 -10.61 -1.89
CA SER A 76 4.99 -11.51 -2.01
C SER A 76 4.77 -12.36 -0.76
N PHE A 77 5.83 -12.86 -0.14
CA PHE A 77 5.73 -13.58 1.14
C PHE A 77 5.35 -12.66 2.31
N ALA A 78 5.64 -11.36 2.23
CA ALA A 78 5.22 -10.38 3.22
C ALA A 78 3.72 -10.00 3.09
N LEU A 79 3.13 -10.10 1.89
CA LEU A 79 1.72 -9.72 1.65
C LEU A 79 0.71 -10.44 2.56
N PRO A 80 0.74 -11.77 2.76
CA PRO A 80 -0.18 -12.45 3.67
C PRO A 80 -0.07 -11.96 5.12
N PHE A 81 1.15 -11.61 5.56
CA PHE A 81 1.38 -11.10 6.90
C PHE A 81 0.81 -9.69 7.06
N VAL A 82 1.11 -8.80 6.12
CA VAL A 82 0.60 -7.42 6.13
C VAL A 82 -0.92 -7.39 5.96
N GLY A 83 -1.47 -8.22 5.07
CA GLY A 83 -2.91 -8.38 4.86
C GLY A 83 -3.63 -8.80 6.15
N ARG A 84 -3.12 -9.82 6.86
CA ARG A 84 -3.67 -10.21 8.17
C ARG A 84 -3.62 -9.09 9.20
N GLN A 85 -2.60 -8.22 9.17
CA GLN A 85 -2.53 -7.08 10.09
C GLN A 85 -3.53 -5.98 9.72
N ILE A 86 -3.77 -5.74 8.42
CA ILE A 86 -4.81 -4.83 7.92
C ILE A 86 -6.20 -5.28 8.37
N ASP A 87 -6.49 -6.58 8.25
CA ASP A 87 -7.79 -7.12 8.64
C ASP A 87 -8.02 -7.03 10.16
N ARG A 88 -6.96 -7.20 10.98
CA ARG A 88 -7.08 -7.19 12.44
C ARG A 88 -7.06 -5.79 13.07
N ARG A 89 -6.23 -4.87 12.56
CA ARG A 89 -6.03 -3.52 13.14
C ARG A 89 -6.82 -2.43 12.42
N GLY A 90 -7.45 -2.79 11.30
CA GLY A 90 -8.23 -1.89 10.46
C GLY A 90 -7.36 -1.08 9.49
N ALA A 91 -7.94 -0.81 8.30
CA ALA A 91 -7.25 -0.12 7.21
C ALA A 91 -6.73 1.28 7.59
N ARG A 92 -7.47 2.04 8.40
CA ARG A 92 -7.10 3.42 8.77
C ARG A 92 -5.77 3.49 9.52
N PHE A 93 -5.56 2.62 10.49
CA PHE A 93 -4.31 2.58 11.26
C PHE A 93 -3.16 2.07 10.40
N MET A 94 -3.41 1.01 9.62
CA MET A 94 -2.37 0.41 8.78
C MET A 94 -1.88 1.33 7.66
N VAL A 95 -2.74 2.14 7.06
CA VAL A 95 -2.32 3.13 6.05
C VAL A 95 -1.27 4.08 6.63
N VAL A 96 -1.48 4.62 7.83
CA VAL A 96 -0.51 5.52 8.48
C VAL A 96 0.82 4.81 8.74
N VAL A 97 0.78 3.58 9.26
CA VAL A 97 1.99 2.79 9.53
C VAL A 97 2.77 2.49 8.25
N ILE A 98 2.09 2.03 7.18
CA ILE A 98 2.71 1.70 5.90
C ILE A 98 3.29 2.96 5.26
N SER A 99 2.54 4.07 5.24
CA SER A 99 3.03 5.34 4.69
C SER A 99 4.24 5.88 5.45
N ALA A 100 4.25 5.79 6.79
CA ALA A 100 5.39 6.21 7.59
C ALA A 100 6.63 5.33 7.35
N ALA A 101 6.45 4.01 7.33
CA ALA A 101 7.53 3.06 7.05
C ALA A 101 8.12 3.26 5.64
N PHE A 102 7.26 3.48 4.64
CA PHE A 102 7.68 3.77 3.28
C PHE A 102 8.44 5.10 3.20
N GLY A 103 7.95 6.15 3.86
CA GLY A 103 8.65 7.44 3.93
C GLY A 103 10.04 7.34 4.55
N LEU A 104 10.18 6.57 5.63
CA LEU A 104 11.49 6.29 6.25
C LEU A 104 12.43 5.54 5.29
N ALA A 105 11.91 4.55 4.55
CA ALA A 105 12.70 3.83 3.55
C ALA A 105 13.18 4.76 2.41
N CYS A 106 12.33 5.69 1.96
CA CYS A 106 12.72 6.70 0.97
C CYS A 106 13.80 7.65 1.50
N ILE A 107 13.70 8.10 2.76
CA ILE A 107 14.73 8.93 3.38
C ILE A 107 16.05 8.16 3.43
N TYR A 108 16.03 6.90 3.88
CA TYR A 108 17.21 6.06 3.93
C TYR A 108 17.85 5.82 2.55
N MET A 109 17.04 5.69 1.51
CA MET A 109 17.54 5.54 0.14
C MET A 109 18.13 6.84 -0.43
N GLY A 110 17.63 8.00 0.03
CA GLY A 110 18.08 9.32 -0.40
C GLY A 110 19.26 9.89 0.39
N THR A 111 19.64 9.28 1.52
CA THR A 111 20.83 9.61 2.32
C THR A 111 22.02 8.76 1.90
#